data_AF-W4QB30-F1
#
_entry.id   AF-W4QB30-F1
#
_cell.length_a   1.000
_cell.length_b   1.000
_cell.length_c   1.000
_cell.angle_alpha   90.00
_cell.angle_beta   90.00
_cell.angle_gamma   90.00
#
_symmetry.space_group_name_H-M   'P 1'
#
loop_
_entity.id
_entity.type
_entity.pdbx_description
1 polymer ?
#
loop_
_entity_poly.entity_id
_entity_poly.type
_entity_poly.pdbx_seq_one_letter_code
_entity_poly.pdbx_strand_id
1 'polypeptide(L)'
;MAEDWFRVGKVVNTHGVRGEVRVISSTDFSDERYAVGSELMIRLQTNEEVSVTVSHHRIHKQFDLLQFEGYSSINDVEKFKGCTLYVSSQYLTDLDEDEYYYYEIIGCSIMTDQGATIGR
;
A
#
# COMPACT_ATOMS: atom_id res chain seq x y z
N MET A 1 -12.91 -14.73 10.70
CA MET A 1 -12.59 -14.19 9.37
C MET A 1 -11.10 -13.94 9.39
N ALA A 2 -10.33 -14.50 8.46
CA ALA A 2 -8.89 -14.28 8.46
C ALA A 2 -8.67 -12.84 7.95
N GLU A 3 -8.11 -11.97 8.78
CA GLU A 3 -7.60 -10.69 8.31
C GLU A 3 -6.39 -10.97 7.41
N ASP A 4 -6.62 -10.99 6.11
CA ASP A 4 -5.58 -11.16 5.12
C ASP A 4 -4.82 -9.83 4.99
N TRP A 5 -3.64 -9.79 5.59
CA TRP A 5 -2.73 -8.66 5.51
C TRP A 5 -1.83 -8.80 4.29
N PHE A 6 -1.92 -7.85 3.36
CA PHE A 6 -1.13 -7.86 2.14
C PHE A 6 0.08 -6.96 2.26
N ARG A 7 1.27 -7.50 1.97
CA ARG A 7 2.50 -6.72 1.91
C ARG A 7 2.45 -5.75 0.73
N VAL A 8 2.49 -4.45 1.02
CA VAL A 8 2.38 -3.38 0.00
C VAL A 8 3.65 -2.59 -0.18
N GLY A 9 4.54 -2.57 0.81
CA GLY A 9 5.77 -1.79 0.69
C GLY A 9 6.79 -2.04 1.78
N LYS A 10 7.94 -1.38 1.66
CA LYS A 10 9.01 -1.39 2.65
C LYS A 10 9.48 0.03 2.95
N VAL A 11 9.53 0.38 4.23
CA VAL A 11 10.13 1.64 4.68
C VAL A 11 11.65 1.53 4.54
N VAL A 12 12.24 2.39 3.71
CA VAL A 12 13.69 2.38 3.45
C VAL A 12 14.44 3.47 4.20
N ASN A 13 13.78 4.60 4.46
CA ASN A 13 14.39 5.70 5.20
C ASN A 13 13.31 6.64 5.77
N THR A 14 13.72 7.60 6.58
CA THR A 14 12.87 8.74 6.97
C THR A 14 13.07 9.91 6.01
N HIS A 15 12.17 10.89 6.05
CA HIS A 15 12.27 12.13 5.30
C HIS A 15 11.87 13.32 6.18
N GLY A 16 12.74 14.35 6.18
CA GLY A 16 12.50 15.57 6.95
C GLY A 16 12.41 15.35 8.46
N VAL A 17 12.01 16.42 9.16
CA VAL A 17 11.83 16.42 10.62
C VAL A 17 10.40 16.18 11.07
N ARG A 18 9.44 16.17 10.12
CA ARG A 18 7.98 16.08 10.37
C ARG A 18 7.45 14.64 10.48
N GLY A 19 8.34 13.65 10.57
CA GLY A 19 7.94 12.26 10.67
C GLY A 19 7.48 11.63 9.35
N GLU A 20 7.89 12.15 8.18
CA GLU A 20 7.61 11.47 6.92
C GLU A 20 8.55 10.24 6.76
N VAL A 21 8.03 9.16 6.17
CA VAL A 21 8.79 7.95 5.84
C VAL A 21 8.87 7.75 4.34
N ARG A 22 10.02 7.28 3.86
CA ARG A 22 10.24 6.85 2.48
C ARG A 22 9.94 5.38 2.36
N VAL A 23 9.02 5.06 1.48
CA VAL A 23 8.57 3.70 1.19
C VAL A 23 8.93 3.36 -0.24
N ILE A 24 9.42 2.13 -0.43
CA ILE A 24 9.45 1.49 -1.74
C ILE A 24 8.22 0.60 -1.81
N SER A 25 7.29 0.97 -2.68
CA SER A 25 6.10 0.19 -2.97
C SER A 25 6.44 -1.11 -3.67
N SER A 26 5.75 -2.16 -3.29
CA SER A 26 5.76 -3.48 -3.92
C SER A 26 4.44 -3.76 -4.65
N THR A 27 3.60 -2.74 -4.78
CA THR A 27 2.29 -2.76 -5.45
C THR A 27 2.27 -1.69 -6.54
N ASP A 28 1.52 -1.95 -7.61
CA ASP A 28 1.30 -1.00 -8.71
C ASP A 28 0.25 0.07 -8.37
N PHE A 29 -0.47 -0.07 -7.25
CA PHE A 29 -1.58 0.79 -6.83
C PHE A 29 -1.24 1.58 -5.56
N SER A 30 -0.03 2.12 -5.45
CA SER A 30 0.44 2.79 -4.22
C SER A 30 -0.38 4.02 -3.82
N ASP A 31 -0.90 4.77 -4.79
CA ASP A 31 -1.75 5.94 -4.55
C ASP A 31 -3.07 5.59 -3.86
N GLU A 32 -3.66 4.46 -4.23
CA GLU A 32 -4.88 3.94 -3.64
C GLU A 32 -4.61 3.29 -2.27
N ARG A 33 -3.56 2.47 -2.19
CA ARG A 33 -3.23 1.73 -0.95
C ARG A 33 -2.75 2.61 0.19
N TYR A 34 -2.21 3.78 -0.13
CA TYR A 34 -1.74 4.74 0.85
C TYR A 34 -2.55 6.04 0.81
N ALA A 35 -3.78 5.98 0.33
CA ALA A 35 -4.68 7.12 0.41
C ALA A 35 -4.79 7.62 1.86
N VAL A 36 -5.06 8.91 2.01
CA VAL A 36 -5.26 9.51 3.33
C VAL A 36 -6.48 8.86 3.99
N GLY A 37 -6.32 8.39 5.22
CA GLY A 37 -7.33 7.62 5.96
C GLY A 37 -7.13 6.11 5.88
N SER A 38 -6.31 5.59 4.97
CA SER A 38 -6.01 4.15 4.90
C SER A 38 -5.26 3.68 6.15
N GLU A 39 -5.68 2.53 6.68
CA GLU A 39 -4.99 1.88 7.79
C GLU A 39 -3.95 0.89 7.26
N LEU A 40 -2.73 1.05 7.73
CA LEU A 40 -1.60 0.19 7.44
C LEU A 40 -1.09 -0.46 8.72
N MET A 41 -0.54 -1.64 8.59
CA MET A 41 0.20 -2.31 9.65
C MET A 41 1.69 -2.30 9.33
N ILE A 42 2.48 -1.79 10.27
CA ILE A 42 3.93 -1.84 10.21
C ILE A 42 4.38 -3.02 11.08
N ARG A 43 5.03 -4.02 10.46
CA ARG A 43 5.70 -5.08 11.21
C ARG A 43 7.13 -4.67 11.51
N LEU A 44 7.43 -4.47 12.79
CA LEU A 44 8.76 -4.14 13.31
C LEU A 44 9.70 -5.34 13.22
N GLN A 45 11.01 -5.07 13.32
CA GLN A 45 12.02 -6.13 13.38
C GLN A 45 11.90 -7.00 14.64
N THR A 46 11.26 -6.48 15.70
CA THR A 46 10.93 -7.19 16.94
C THR A 46 9.75 -8.16 16.80
N ASN A 47 9.18 -8.31 15.60
CA ASN A 47 7.89 -8.98 15.33
C ASN A 47 6.67 -8.31 15.99
N GLU A 48 6.82 -7.10 16.53
CA GLU A 48 5.69 -6.29 16.96
C GLU A 48 4.98 -5.67 15.76
N GLU A 49 3.65 -5.58 15.86
CA GLU A 49 2.79 -5.03 14.83
C GLU A 49 2.22 -3.70 15.31
N VAL A 50 2.36 -2.67 14.49
CA VAL A 50 1.90 -1.32 14.80
C VAL A 50 0.94 -0.87 13.72
N SER A 51 -0.33 -0.74 14.08
CA SER A 51 -1.35 -0.14 13.21
C SER A 51 -1.15 1.38 13.15
N VAL A 52 -1.16 1.92 11.94
CA VAL A 52 -0.98 3.34 11.66
C VAL A 52 -1.99 3.79 10.60
N THR A 53 -2.52 4.99 10.75
CA THR A 53 -3.41 5.60 9.75
C THR A 53 -2.63 6.61 8.93
N VAL A 54 -2.75 6.56 7.60
CA VAL A 54 -2.10 7.52 6.72
C VAL A 54 -2.76 8.89 6.85
N SER A 55 -2.00 9.89 7.29
CA SER A 55 -2.44 11.28 7.39
C SER A 55 -2.12 12.08 6.12
N HIS A 56 -1.04 11.70 5.42
CA HIS A 56 -0.60 12.38 4.21
C HIS A 56 0.22 11.41 3.36
N HIS A 57 -0.03 11.41 2.06
CA HIS A 57 0.73 10.64 1.07
C HIS A 57 1.10 11.55 -0.10
N ARG A 58 2.34 11.38 -0.58
CA ARG A 58 2.80 11.99 -1.83
C ARG A 58 3.91 11.15 -2.43
N ILE A 59 4.00 11.15 -3.75
CA ILE A 59 5.08 10.49 -4.47
C ILE A 59 6.23 11.49 -4.70
N HIS A 60 7.46 11.06 -4.40
CA HIS A 60 8.67 11.80 -4.73
C HIS A 60 9.66 10.90 -5.47
N LYS A 61 9.77 11.11 -6.79
CA LYS A 61 10.54 10.27 -7.72
C LYS A 61 9.99 8.85 -7.72
N GLN A 62 10.79 7.86 -7.30
CA GLN A 62 10.41 6.45 -7.22
C GLN A 62 9.97 6.01 -5.81
N PHE A 63 9.75 6.96 -4.89
CA PHE A 63 9.46 6.68 -3.49
C PHE A 63 8.13 7.29 -3.09
N ASP A 64 7.36 6.54 -2.33
CA ASP A 64 6.19 7.05 -1.62
C ASP A 64 6.65 7.69 -0.30
N LEU A 65 6.21 8.93 -0.07
CA LEU A 65 6.37 9.62 1.20
C LEU A 65 5.07 9.54 1.96
N LEU A 66 5.09 8.83 3.09
CA LEU A 66 3.93 8.68 3.97
C LEU A 66 4.16 9.42 5.29
N GLN A 67 3.10 10.00 5.81
CA GLN A 67 3.03 10.53 7.16
C GLN A 67 1.85 9.87 7.87
N PHE A 68 2.04 9.48 9.13
CA PHE A 68 1.01 8.78 9.90
C PHE A 68 0.42 9.67 10.99
N GLU A 69 -0.85 9.44 11.31
CA GLU A 69 -1.51 10.14 12.42
C GLU A 69 -0.81 9.82 13.75
N GLY A 70 -0.49 10.87 14.52
CA GLY A 70 0.26 10.73 15.78
C GLY A 70 1.78 10.62 15.63
N TYR A 71 2.31 10.50 14.40
CA TYR A 71 3.75 10.41 14.12
C TYR A 71 4.23 11.67 13.40
N SER A 72 4.48 12.72 14.19
CA SER A 72 4.83 14.06 13.67
C SER A 72 6.32 14.41 13.78
N SER A 73 7.13 13.52 14.36
CA SER A 73 8.57 13.71 14.54
C SER A 73 9.38 12.59 13.91
N ILE A 74 10.61 12.91 13.47
CA ILE A 74 11.56 11.92 12.97
C ILE A 74 11.82 10.79 13.99
N ASN A 75 11.85 11.11 15.29
CA ASN A 75 12.08 10.13 16.35
C ASN A 75 10.96 9.09 16.43
N ASP A 76 9.73 9.46 16.08
CA ASP A 76 8.58 8.56 16.17
C ASP A 76 8.62 7.51 15.05
N VAL A 77 9.16 7.89 13.89
CA VAL A 77 9.20 7.06 12.69
C VAL A 77 10.54 6.41 12.39
N GLU A 78 11.60 6.79 13.10
CA GLU A 78 12.94 6.20 12.92
C GLU A 78 12.91 4.69 13.16
N LYS A 79 12.13 4.23 14.14
CA LYS A 79 11.91 2.81 14.44
C LYS A 79 11.26 2.03 13.30
N PHE A 80 10.58 2.71 12.36
CA PHE A 80 9.96 2.08 11.20
C PHE A 80 10.96 1.84 10.07
N LYS A 81 12.18 2.38 10.15
CA LYS A 81 13.18 2.18 9.11
C LYS A 81 13.53 0.70 8.93
N GLY A 82 13.41 0.21 7.70
CA GLY A 82 13.64 -1.19 7.35
C GLY A 82 12.43 -2.10 7.59
N CYS A 83 11.35 -1.58 8.17
CA CYS A 83 10.12 -2.33 8.43
C CYS A 83 9.28 -2.50 7.16
N THR A 84 8.39 -3.49 7.20
CA THR A 84 7.50 -3.81 6.08
C THR A 84 6.09 -3.30 6.37
N LEU A 85 5.46 -2.71 5.35
CA LEU A 85 4.10 -2.24 5.40
C LEU A 85 3.15 -3.29 4.85
N TYR A 86 2.04 -3.43 5.54
CA TYR A 86 0.92 -4.28 5.17
C TYR A 86 -0.36 -3.46 5.15
N VAL A 87 -1.28 -3.79 4.26
CA VAL A 87 -2.63 -3.22 4.21
C VAL A 87 -3.64 -4.32 4.51
N SER A 88 -4.70 -3.98 5.23
CA SER A 88 -5.78 -4.92 5.52
C SER A 88 -6.67 -5.13 4.31
N SER A 89 -7.21 -6.33 4.16
CA SER A 89 -8.16 -6.69 3.10
C SER A 89 -9.49 -5.95 3.18
N GLN A 90 -9.80 -5.30 4.29
CA GLN A 90 -11.00 -4.46 4.41
C GLN A 90 -10.84 -3.13 3.66
N TYR A 91 -9.69 -2.47 3.80
CA TYR A 91 -9.35 -1.23 3.11
C TYR A 91 -8.93 -1.46 1.66
N LEU A 92 -8.87 -2.72 1.21
CA LEU A 92 -8.92 -3.01 -0.21
C LEU A 92 -10.21 -2.49 -0.80
N THR A 93 -11.37 -2.62 -0.11
CA THR A 93 -12.73 -2.55 -0.69
C THR A 93 -13.43 -1.21 -0.48
N ASP A 94 -12.94 -0.37 0.45
CA ASP A 94 -13.52 0.94 0.80
C ASP A 94 -13.06 2.10 -0.12
N LEU A 95 -12.51 1.80 -1.31
CA LEU A 95 -12.43 2.84 -2.33
C LEU A 95 -13.85 3.17 -2.80
N ASP A 96 -14.16 4.46 -2.92
CA ASP A 96 -15.45 5.01 -3.36
C ASP A 96 -16.08 4.20 -4.50
N GLU A 97 -17.42 4.16 -4.52
CA GLU A 97 -18.31 3.32 -5.37
C GLU A 97 -18.10 3.38 -6.91
N ASP A 98 -17.01 3.98 -7.41
CA ASP A 98 -16.70 4.19 -8.83
C ASP A 98 -15.30 3.69 -9.29
N GLU A 99 -14.50 3.01 -8.44
CA GLU A 99 -13.21 2.42 -8.88
C GLU A 99 -13.25 0.88 -8.91
N TYR A 100 -13.31 0.34 -10.13
CA TYR A 100 -13.33 -1.11 -10.39
C TYR A 100 -11.97 -1.76 -10.05
N TYR A 101 -12.00 -2.72 -9.12
CA TYR A 101 -10.89 -3.61 -8.83
C TYR A 101 -10.53 -4.49 -10.03
N TYR A 102 -9.39 -4.21 -10.67
CA TYR A 102 -8.79 -5.12 -11.65
C TYR A 102 -8.07 -6.32 -11.01
N TYR A 103 -8.64 -6.91 -9.95
CA TYR A 103 -8.19 -8.23 -9.45
C TYR A 103 -8.74 -9.40 -10.29
N GLU A 104 -9.55 -9.15 -11.32
CA GLU A 104 -10.08 -10.17 -12.24
C GLU A 104 -9.35 -10.31 -13.60
N ILE A 105 -8.11 -9.80 -13.77
CA ILE A 105 -7.32 -10.10 -15.00
C ILE A 105 -6.01 -10.83 -14.70
N ILE A 106 -6.06 -11.77 -13.75
CA ILE A 106 -5.16 -12.93 -13.75
C ILE A 106 -6.04 -14.19 -13.70
N GLY A 107 -6.92 -14.37 -14.69
CA GLY A 107 -7.79 -15.56 -14.73
C GLY A 107 -8.91 -15.59 -15.78
N CYS A 108 -9.35 -14.46 -16.32
CA CYS A 108 -10.39 -14.50 -17.35
C CYS A 108 -9.81 -14.88 -18.71
N SER A 109 -10.16 -16.08 -19.18
CA SER A 109 -10.01 -16.47 -20.59
C SER A 109 -10.71 -15.42 -21.45
N ILE A 110 -9.94 -14.78 -22.32
CA ILE A 110 -10.48 -13.96 -23.41
C ILE A 110 -11.22 -14.91 -24.35
N MET A 111 -12.55 -14.97 -24.23
CA MET A 111 -13.39 -15.50 -25.31
C MET A 111 -13.93 -14.32 -26.11
N THR A 112 -13.39 -14.15 -27.31
CA THR A 112 -13.91 -13.25 -28.32
C THR A 112 -15.25 -13.78 -28.85
N ASP A 113 -16.29 -12.93 -28.91
CA ASP A 113 -17.59 -13.19 -29.58
C ASP A 113 -17.48 -13.15 -31.13
N GLN A 114 -16.32 -13.48 -31.68
CA GLN A 114 -16.20 -13.68 -33.13
C GLN A 114 -15.40 -14.95 -33.36
N GLY A 115 -16.13 -16.03 -33.66
CA GLY A 115 -15.59 -17.31 -34.07
C GLY A 115 -14.87 -17.21 -35.41
N ALA A 116 -13.62 -16.74 -35.37
CA ALA A 116 -12.73 -16.81 -36.52
C ALA A 116 -11.32 -17.21 -36.07
N THR A 117 -11.03 -18.49 -36.24
CA THR A 117 -9.68 -19.04 -36.27
C THR A 117 -8.85 -18.37 -37.36
N ILE A 118 -7.68 -17.83 -37.00
CA ILE A 118 -6.58 -17.54 -37.92
C ILE A 118 -5.30 -17.89 -37.13
N GLY A 119 -4.75 -19.12 -37.19
CA GLY A 119 -3.84 -19.69 -38.22
C GLY A 119 -2.41 -19.13 -38.05
N ARG A 120 -1.30 -19.85 -37.84
CA ARG A 120 -0.88 -21.27 -37.89
C ARG A 120 -0.03 -21.58 -36.66
#